data_AF-A0A4P8Q040-F1
#
_entry.id   AF-A0A4P8Q040-F1
#
_cell.length_a   1.000
_cell.length_b   1.000
_cell.length_c   1.000
_cell.angle_alpha   90.00
_cell.angle_beta   90.00
_cell.angle_gamma   90.00
#
_symmetry.space_group_name_H-M   'P 1'
#
loop_
_entity.id
_entity.type
_entity.pdbx_description
1 polymer ?
#
loop_
_entity_poly.entity_id
_entity_poly.type
_entity_poly.pdbx_seq_one_letter_code
_entity_poly.pdbx_strand_id
1 'polypeptide(L)'
;MSAGLERRFLRPRYVFSAGTFIWVVDRTQPVAALFDPHTEQFARVVAWTDIPPPPPGSGQSEIVADSAGLWVQSHRDGPLARIGIDGIVRGEYTQGHRLICAGEAGAWCISVGRRRRDIAASPDVPPRRFSPRRPENLVALPDGGTRRVVVEAAAVVSVEFDESSLFVGIEHDPWTRVPASPAAGGAQSGFEVRYRSSVLQVPLDGPIPLRIGPQTHPCEQDRAVGYTSEYADSSYNEAHRRKRAVDELSRWHWGTDSARPGTTMVRAYRPDTAVPATEIELAGTRVSDGAVADGRLWMVARAERLTGSESSVLVADVDGSAHSVPVTGIDITDWCHSAGPEPLDHDSCVAYCVTGLNRMQFSDYVHEVSAAYVGQCPHGSVHIRFRHVDYPGVTLVAPRRLYDEFGGRLDGFLTYVPAQLMEQAGTRAYPPVSEAVDGVLYV
;
A
#
# COMPACT_ATOMS: atom_id res chain seq x y z
N MET A 1 -22.74 -31.76 2.41
CA MET A 1 -21.82 -32.22 1.35
C MET A 1 -20.69 -31.21 1.27
N SER A 2 -19.52 -31.55 1.81
CA SER A 2 -18.36 -30.66 1.83
C SER A 2 -17.81 -30.48 0.42
N ALA A 3 -17.91 -29.28 -0.13
CA ALA A 3 -17.05 -28.88 -1.24
C ALA A 3 -15.61 -28.97 -0.73
N GLY A 4 -14.77 -29.79 -1.37
CA GLY A 4 -13.36 -29.90 -1.02
C GLY A 4 -12.70 -28.53 -1.21
N LEU A 5 -12.23 -27.94 -0.11
CA LEU A 5 -11.37 -26.76 -0.19
C LEU A 5 -10.13 -27.13 -1.00
N GLU A 6 -9.96 -26.48 -2.15
CA GLU A 6 -8.74 -26.59 -2.95
C GLU A 6 -7.55 -26.19 -2.06
N ARG A 7 -6.52 -27.04 -1.99
CA ARG A 7 -5.35 -26.76 -1.15
C ARG A 7 -4.68 -25.49 -1.62
N ARG A 8 -4.43 -24.58 -0.68
CA ARG A 8 -3.71 -23.33 -0.91
C ARG A 8 -2.37 -23.37 -0.20
N PHE A 9 -1.32 -23.12 -0.97
CA PHE A 9 0.04 -23.04 -0.44
C PHE A 9 0.52 -21.59 -0.35
N LEU A 10 1.46 -21.34 0.57
CA LEU A 10 2.02 -20.02 0.80
C LEU A 10 2.76 -19.50 -0.43
N ARG A 11 2.45 -18.27 -0.83
CA ARG A 11 3.09 -17.54 -1.93
C ARG A 11 3.85 -16.35 -1.35
N PRO A 12 5.19 -16.44 -1.18
CA PRO A 12 5.95 -15.43 -0.46
C PRO A 12 5.91 -14.09 -1.20
N ARG A 13 5.72 -13.01 -0.44
CA ARG A 13 5.74 -11.65 -0.97
C ARG A 13 6.64 -10.73 -0.18
N TYR A 14 6.56 -10.81 1.14
CA TYR A 14 7.40 -10.04 2.04
C TYR A 14 8.14 -10.97 2.99
N VAL A 15 9.30 -10.53 3.44
CA VAL A 15 10.06 -11.21 4.48
C VAL A 15 10.51 -10.18 5.51
N PHE A 16 10.30 -10.50 6.79
CA PHE A 16 10.66 -9.62 7.90
C PHE A 16 11.43 -10.41 8.97
N SER A 17 12.35 -9.73 9.66
CA SER A 17 12.94 -10.22 10.90
C SER A 17 12.21 -9.54 12.06
N ALA A 18 11.56 -10.32 12.92
CA ALA A 18 10.81 -9.79 14.05
C ALA A 18 10.68 -10.84 15.15
N GLY A 19 10.95 -10.42 16.40
CA GLY A 19 11.14 -11.33 17.51
C GLY A 19 12.35 -12.24 17.26
N THR A 20 12.19 -13.52 17.51
CA THR A 20 13.22 -14.54 17.26
C THR A 20 13.03 -15.29 15.93
N PHE A 21 12.19 -14.78 15.03
CA PHE A 21 11.76 -15.48 13.82
C PHE A 21 11.94 -14.64 12.55
N ILE A 22 12.09 -15.35 11.44
CA ILE A 22 11.84 -14.80 10.11
C ILE A 22 10.38 -15.02 9.76
N TRP A 23 9.70 -13.94 9.38
CA TRP A 23 8.31 -13.92 8.98
C TRP A 23 8.22 -13.87 7.46
N VAL A 24 7.78 -14.95 6.83
CA VAL A 24 7.51 -14.98 5.39
C VAL A 24 6.02 -14.78 5.16
N VAL A 25 5.65 -13.59 4.68
CA VAL A 25 4.26 -13.17 4.53
C VAL A 25 3.71 -13.55 3.16
N ASP A 26 2.50 -14.11 3.13
CA ASP A 26 1.80 -14.44 1.90
C ASP A 26 1.43 -13.19 1.10
N ARG A 27 1.43 -13.33 -0.22
CA ARG A 27 1.09 -12.26 -1.17
C ARG A 27 -0.33 -11.71 -1.03
N THR A 28 -1.25 -12.53 -0.57
CA THR A 28 -2.70 -12.34 -0.76
C THR A 28 -3.53 -12.66 0.48
N GLN A 29 -3.04 -13.55 1.33
CA GLN A 29 -3.71 -13.98 2.55
C GLN A 29 -3.07 -13.29 3.76
N PRO A 30 -3.85 -13.00 4.82
CA PRO A 30 -3.36 -12.36 6.05
C PRO A 30 -2.60 -13.38 6.91
N VAL A 31 -1.52 -13.94 6.38
CA VAL A 31 -0.80 -15.05 6.99
C VAL A 31 0.70 -14.93 6.76
N ALA A 32 1.48 -15.40 7.73
CA ALA A 32 2.92 -15.58 7.63
C ALA A 32 3.33 -16.98 8.09
N ALA A 33 4.34 -17.54 7.44
CA ALA A 33 5.09 -18.67 7.98
C ALA A 33 6.28 -18.15 8.76
N LEU A 34 6.49 -18.68 9.97
CA LEU A 34 7.60 -18.34 10.84
C LEU A 34 8.69 -19.40 10.69
N PHE A 35 9.91 -18.94 10.49
CA PHE A 35 11.10 -19.77 10.40
C PHE A 35 12.09 -19.41 11.49
N ASP A 36 12.72 -20.43 12.06
CA ASP A 36 13.89 -20.23 12.92
C ASP A 36 15.05 -19.73 12.04
N PRO A 37 15.64 -18.55 12.33
CA PRO A 37 16.67 -17.99 11.47
C PRO A 37 17.92 -18.87 11.42
N HIS A 38 18.26 -19.61 12.48
CA HIS A 38 19.47 -20.44 12.60
C HIS A 38 19.36 -21.75 11.84
N THR A 39 18.28 -22.48 12.08
CA THR A 39 18.08 -23.83 11.56
C THR A 39 17.32 -23.84 10.23
N GLU A 40 16.75 -22.69 9.83
CA GLU A 40 15.88 -22.53 8.66
C GLU A 40 14.64 -23.44 8.70
N GLN A 41 14.33 -23.98 9.88
CA GLN A 41 13.18 -24.87 10.07
C GLN A 41 11.90 -24.05 10.18
N PHE A 42 10.87 -24.53 9.48
CA PHE A 42 9.52 -24.04 9.64
C PHE A 42 9.04 -24.30 11.08
N ALA A 43 8.66 -23.23 11.76
CA ALA A 43 8.16 -23.29 13.14
C ALA A 43 6.63 -23.39 13.17
N ARG A 44 5.94 -22.41 12.57
CA ARG A 44 4.46 -22.35 12.59
C ARG A 44 3.90 -21.36 11.57
N VAL A 45 2.58 -21.45 11.35
CA VAL A 45 1.79 -20.43 10.66
C VAL A 45 1.19 -19.45 11.67
N VAL A 46 1.21 -18.16 11.35
CA VAL A 46 0.52 -17.09 12.07
C VAL A 46 -0.43 -16.40 11.11
N ALA A 47 -1.71 -16.29 11.50
CA ALA A 47 -2.75 -15.65 10.70
C ALA A 47 -3.38 -14.49 11.46
N TRP A 48 -3.89 -13.51 10.71
CA TRP A 48 -4.62 -12.35 11.21
C TRP A 48 -5.89 -12.12 10.39
N THR A 49 -6.63 -13.19 10.16
CA THR A 49 -7.88 -13.23 9.37
C THR A 49 -9.02 -12.40 9.96
N ASP A 50 -8.92 -11.99 11.23
CA ASP A 50 -9.90 -11.08 11.83
C ASP A 50 -9.75 -9.63 11.33
N ILE A 51 -8.62 -9.30 10.68
CA ILE A 51 -8.50 -8.04 9.96
C ILE A 51 -9.27 -8.17 8.63
N PRO A 52 -10.26 -7.31 8.38
CA PRO A 52 -11.02 -7.39 7.13
C PRO A 52 -10.09 -7.23 5.92
N PRO A 53 -10.39 -7.92 4.81
CA PRO A 53 -9.65 -7.73 3.57
C PRO A 53 -9.76 -6.25 3.13
N PRO A 54 -8.71 -5.70 2.52
CA PRO A 54 -8.78 -4.34 1.98
C PRO A 54 -9.92 -4.25 0.96
N PRO A 55 -10.69 -3.14 0.92
CA PRO A 55 -11.54 -2.85 -0.21
C PRO A 55 -10.68 -2.88 -1.48
N PRO A 56 -11.08 -3.55 -2.56
CA PRO A 56 -10.41 -3.42 -3.85
C PRO A 56 -10.08 -1.97 -4.21
N GLY A 57 -8.98 -1.82 -4.93
CA GLY A 57 -8.35 -0.56 -5.33
C GLY A 57 -7.79 0.32 -4.21
N SER A 58 -8.00 -0.03 -2.94
CA SER A 58 -7.39 0.67 -1.79
C SER A 58 -5.86 0.52 -1.68
N GLY A 59 -5.24 -0.22 -2.60
CA GLY A 59 -3.81 -0.46 -2.64
C GLY A 59 -3.42 -1.78 -1.97
N GLN A 60 -2.13 -1.99 -1.74
CA GLN A 60 -1.64 -3.12 -0.97
C GLN A 60 -1.70 -2.81 0.52
N SER A 61 -1.85 -3.85 1.35
CA SER A 61 -1.70 -3.72 2.80
C SER A 61 -0.33 -3.18 3.15
N GLU A 62 -0.27 -2.23 4.08
CA GLU A 62 0.99 -1.79 4.67
C GLU A 62 1.37 -2.78 5.78
N ILE A 63 2.58 -3.33 5.68
CA ILE A 63 3.13 -4.24 6.68
C ILE A 63 4.54 -3.74 7.01
N VAL A 64 4.78 -3.49 8.29
CA VAL A 64 6.11 -3.10 8.78
C VAL A 64 6.43 -3.92 10.03
N ALA A 65 7.70 -4.20 10.24
CA ALA A 65 8.17 -4.94 11.41
C ALA A 65 8.82 -4.01 12.43
N ASP A 66 8.77 -4.43 13.69
CA ASP A 66 9.70 -3.97 14.74
C ASP A 66 10.35 -5.21 15.39
N SER A 67 11.11 -5.00 16.46
CA SER A 67 11.84 -6.06 17.15
C SER A 67 10.97 -7.17 17.76
N ALA A 68 9.66 -6.99 17.90
CA ALA A 68 8.79 -7.94 18.59
C ALA A 68 7.69 -8.55 17.70
N GLY A 69 7.43 -8.00 16.51
CA GLY A 69 6.38 -8.51 15.63
C GLY A 69 6.08 -7.61 14.43
N LEU A 70 4.91 -7.81 13.83
CA LEU A 70 4.45 -7.03 12.68
C LEU A 70 3.38 -6.02 13.07
N TRP A 71 3.34 -4.91 12.36
CA TRP A 71 2.24 -3.97 12.31
C TRP A 71 1.61 -4.04 10.92
N VAL A 72 0.30 -4.26 10.87
CA VAL A 72 -0.44 -4.47 9.63
C VAL A 72 -1.58 -3.48 9.53
N GLN A 73 -1.69 -2.78 8.41
CA GLN A 73 -2.83 -1.95 8.06
C GLN A 73 -3.29 -2.30 6.64
N SER A 74 -4.43 -3.00 6.51
CA SER A 74 -4.95 -3.44 5.20
C SER A 74 -5.24 -2.27 4.25
N HIS A 75 -5.80 -1.18 4.78
CA HIS A 75 -6.03 0.06 4.03
C HIS A 75 -6.06 1.24 4.99
N ARG A 76 -5.89 2.48 4.48
CA ARG A 76 -5.75 3.70 5.28
C ARG A 76 -6.88 3.95 6.32
N ASP A 77 -8.08 3.47 6.01
CA ASP A 77 -9.29 3.67 6.82
C ASP A 77 -9.59 2.45 7.70
N GLY A 78 -8.81 1.37 7.55
CA GLY A 78 -8.93 0.14 8.32
C GLY A 78 -8.15 0.18 9.63
N PRO A 79 -8.35 -0.82 10.51
CA PRO A 79 -7.62 -0.91 11.76
C PRO A 79 -6.12 -1.12 11.49
N LEU A 80 -5.29 -0.51 12.33
CA LEU A 80 -3.89 -0.88 12.45
C LEU A 80 -3.79 -1.99 13.49
N ALA A 81 -3.36 -3.17 13.09
CA ALA A 81 -3.21 -4.30 14.00
C ALA A 81 -1.75 -4.57 14.33
N ARG A 82 -1.51 -4.96 15.58
CA ARG A 82 -0.26 -5.53 16.05
C ARG A 82 -0.35 -7.04 16.01
N ILE A 83 0.57 -7.68 15.29
CA ILE A 83 0.64 -9.13 15.14
C ILE A 83 1.87 -9.65 15.87
N GLY A 84 1.64 -10.54 16.82
CA GLY A 84 2.67 -11.31 17.52
C GLY A 84 2.67 -12.76 17.05
N ILE A 85 3.57 -13.57 17.59
CA ILE A 85 3.75 -14.98 17.20
C ILE A 85 2.50 -15.86 17.38
N ASP A 86 1.50 -15.39 18.11
CA ASP A 86 0.24 -16.07 18.36
C ASP A 86 -0.95 -15.47 17.60
N GLY A 87 -0.73 -14.49 16.72
CA GLY A 87 -1.77 -13.81 15.95
C GLY A 87 -1.95 -12.35 16.35
N ILE A 88 -3.18 -11.84 16.21
CA ILE A 88 -3.51 -10.45 16.54
C ILE A 88 -3.40 -10.24 18.05
N VAL A 89 -2.51 -9.35 18.45
CA VAL A 89 -2.36 -8.91 19.85
C VAL A 89 -3.36 -7.81 20.17
N ARG A 90 -3.53 -6.84 19.26
CA ARG A 90 -4.42 -5.69 19.42
C ARG A 90 -4.67 -4.96 18.10
N GLY A 91 -5.66 -4.08 18.09
CA GLY A 91 -5.95 -3.17 16.99
C GLY A 91 -6.17 -1.74 17.46
N GLU A 92 -5.75 -0.77 16.65
CA GLU A 92 -5.86 0.66 16.91
C GLU A 92 -6.54 1.38 15.75
N TYR A 93 -7.35 2.39 16.07
CA TYR A 93 -7.95 3.25 15.04
C TYR A 93 -7.01 4.38 14.66
N THR A 94 -6.60 4.42 13.40
CA THR A 94 -5.60 5.38 12.91
C THR A 94 -6.18 6.73 12.48
N GLN A 95 -7.50 6.92 12.53
CA GLN A 95 -8.14 8.18 12.14
C GLN A 95 -7.78 8.61 10.70
N GLY A 96 -7.65 7.64 9.78
CA GLY A 96 -7.26 7.86 8.39
C GLY A 96 -5.76 8.09 8.16
N HIS A 97 -4.92 7.95 9.19
CA HIS A 97 -3.47 7.97 9.04
C HIS A 97 -2.98 6.63 8.48
N ARG A 98 -2.05 6.69 7.53
CA ARG A 98 -1.44 5.52 6.89
C ARG A 98 -0.16 5.11 7.62
N LEU A 99 -0.01 3.84 7.89
CA LEU A 99 1.19 3.20 8.43
C LEU A 99 2.38 3.43 7.49
N ILE A 100 3.53 3.79 8.06
CA ILE A 100 4.75 4.06 7.30
C ILE A 100 5.92 3.20 7.77
N CYS A 101 6.16 3.18 9.08
CA CYS A 101 7.25 2.42 9.69
C CYS A 101 6.92 2.10 11.16
N ALA A 102 7.71 1.24 11.77
CA ALA A 102 7.65 0.97 13.20
C ALA A 102 9.06 0.99 13.78
N GLY A 103 9.14 1.35 15.06
CA GLY A 103 10.34 1.23 15.87
C GLY A 103 9.97 0.73 17.27
N GLU A 104 10.93 0.72 18.20
CA GLU A 104 10.70 0.28 19.58
C GLU A 104 9.57 1.08 20.26
N ALA A 105 9.49 2.38 19.95
CA ALA A 105 8.49 3.25 20.53
C ALA A 105 7.06 3.03 19.97
N GLY A 106 6.91 2.31 18.85
CA GLY A 106 5.62 2.01 18.23
C GLY A 106 5.56 2.26 16.72
N ALA A 107 4.36 2.08 16.17
CA ALA A 107 4.08 2.23 14.75
C ALA A 107 3.68 3.66 14.38
N TRP A 108 4.42 4.26 13.46
CA TRP A 108 4.20 5.62 12.97
C TRP A 108 3.24 5.62 11.78
N CYS A 109 2.19 6.42 11.93
CA CYS A 109 1.16 6.65 10.92
C CYS A 109 1.08 8.14 10.58
N ILE A 110 0.95 8.47 9.29
CA ILE A 110 0.95 9.86 8.81
C ILE A 110 -0.32 10.19 8.03
N SER A 111 -0.69 11.47 8.02
CA SER A 111 -1.63 12.02 7.04
C SER A 111 -0.89 12.97 6.12
N VAL A 112 -0.74 12.60 4.84
CA VAL A 112 -0.12 13.49 3.86
C VAL A 112 -1.19 14.42 3.31
N GLY A 113 -1.26 15.64 3.85
CA GLY A 113 -2.08 16.70 3.29
C GLY A 113 -1.41 17.29 2.05
N ARG A 114 -1.94 17.03 0.85
CA ARG A 114 -1.49 17.78 -0.33
C ARG A 114 -1.92 19.23 -0.19
N ARG A 115 -0.94 20.12 -0.07
CA ARG A 115 -1.19 21.56 -0.12
C ARG A 115 -1.63 21.95 -1.52
N ARG A 116 -2.73 22.69 -1.62
CA ARG A 116 -3.15 23.32 -2.88
C ARG A 116 -2.24 24.52 -3.17
N ARG A 117 -1.94 24.78 -4.45
CA ARG A 117 -1.21 26.01 -4.84
C ARG A 117 -1.94 27.22 -4.27
N ASP A 118 -1.19 28.08 -3.61
CA ASP A 118 -1.69 29.31 -2.97
C ASP A 118 -1.18 30.51 -3.76
N ILE A 119 -2.01 30.98 -4.68
CA ILE A 119 -1.72 32.09 -5.58
C ILE A 119 -2.46 33.33 -5.08
N ALA A 120 -1.75 34.45 -4.99
CA ALA A 120 -2.31 35.76 -4.64
C ALA A 120 -1.97 36.82 -5.69
N ALA A 121 -2.70 37.93 -5.69
CA ALA A 121 -2.49 39.02 -6.64
C ALA A 121 -1.23 39.86 -6.35
N SER A 122 -0.71 39.82 -5.11
CA SER A 122 0.43 40.63 -4.65
C SER A 122 1.37 39.77 -3.78
N PRO A 123 2.69 40.08 -3.76
CA PRO A 123 3.66 39.38 -2.94
C PRO A 123 3.46 39.56 -1.43
N ASP A 124 2.79 40.64 -0.99
CA ASP A 124 2.64 40.97 0.44
C ASP A 124 1.46 40.26 1.11
N VAL A 125 0.63 39.56 0.33
CA VAL A 125 -0.55 38.87 0.85
C VAL A 125 -0.10 37.66 1.70
N PRO A 126 -0.51 37.52 2.96
CA PRO A 126 -0.11 36.37 3.77
C PRO A 126 -0.62 35.05 3.16
N PRO A 127 0.05 33.91 3.46
CA PRO A 127 -0.39 32.60 3.00
C PRO A 127 -1.78 32.27 3.54
N ARG A 128 -2.60 31.64 2.71
CA ARG A 128 -3.89 31.13 3.14
C ARG A 128 -3.66 29.94 4.07
N ARG A 129 -4.21 29.99 5.27
CA ARG A 129 -4.26 28.82 6.16
C ARG A 129 -5.41 27.92 5.69
N PHE A 130 -5.07 26.86 4.97
CA PHE A 130 -6.06 25.91 4.43
C PHE A 130 -6.65 24.98 5.50
N SER A 131 -5.99 24.85 6.65
CA SER A 131 -6.49 24.14 7.83
C SER A 131 -6.17 24.94 9.10
N PRO A 132 -7.10 25.05 10.06
CA PRO A 132 -6.80 25.62 11.38
C PRO A 132 -5.93 24.68 12.24
N ARG A 133 -5.84 23.39 11.89
CA ARG A 133 -5.04 22.39 12.61
C ARG A 133 -3.69 22.20 11.93
N ARG A 134 -2.62 22.18 12.74
CA ARG A 134 -1.27 21.82 12.29
C ARG A 134 -1.27 20.36 11.80
N PRO A 135 -0.35 19.99 10.88
CA PRO A 135 -0.16 18.59 10.53
C PRO A 135 0.18 17.78 11.79
N GLU A 136 -0.43 16.61 11.92
CA GLU A 136 -0.21 15.69 13.04
C GLU A 136 0.17 14.32 12.47
N ASN A 137 1.14 13.68 13.13
CA ASN A 137 1.40 12.26 12.98
C ASN A 137 0.76 11.52 14.16
N LEU A 138 0.43 10.25 13.94
CA LEU A 138 -0.10 9.36 14.96
C LEU A 138 0.91 8.25 15.20
N VAL A 139 1.15 7.91 16.47
CA VAL A 139 1.99 6.77 16.84
C VAL A 139 1.16 5.81 17.68
N ALA A 140 0.99 4.58 17.19
CA ALA A 140 0.36 3.50 17.95
C ALA A 140 1.38 2.85 18.87
N LEU A 141 1.06 2.78 20.16
CA LEU A 141 1.99 2.30 21.17
C LEU A 141 1.99 0.76 21.23
N PRO A 142 3.14 0.11 21.49
CA PRO A 142 3.20 -1.35 21.66
C PRO A 142 2.25 -1.87 22.75
N ASP A 143 2.12 -1.10 23.83
CA ASP A 143 1.27 -1.41 25.00
C ASP A 143 -0.19 -0.97 24.83
N GLY A 144 -0.52 -0.35 23.69
CA GLY A 144 -1.87 0.06 23.31
C GLY A 144 -2.14 1.56 23.43
N GLY A 145 -3.16 1.99 22.70
CA GLY A 145 -3.50 3.38 22.53
C GLY A 145 -2.64 4.08 21.49
N THR A 146 -2.98 5.35 21.25
CA THR A 146 -2.30 6.18 20.25
C THR A 146 -1.87 7.51 20.84
N ARG A 147 -0.73 8.02 20.36
CA ARG A 147 -0.21 9.34 20.70
C ARG A 147 -0.12 10.20 19.46
N ARG A 148 -0.54 11.45 19.58
CA ARG A 148 -0.40 12.45 18.52
C ARG A 148 0.90 13.22 18.67
N VAL A 149 1.57 13.43 17.54
CA VAL A 149 2.81 14.20 17.43
C VAL A 149 2.53 15.40 16.54
N VAL A 150 2.59 16.60 17.11
CA VAL A 150 2.35 17.83 16.35
C VAL A 150 3.56 18.16 15.49
N VAL A 151 3.36 18.41 14.20
CA VAL A 151 4.43 18.87 13.31
C VAL A 151 4.38 20.40 13.22
N GLU A 152 5.45 21.06 13.61
CA GLU A 152 5.62 22.52 13.54
C GLU A 152 5.97 22.96 12.11
N ALA A 153 5.02 22.74 11.21
CA ALA A 153 5.15 23.02 9.78
C ALA A 153 3.84 23.56 9.20
N ALA A 154 3.94 24.25 8.07
CA ALA A 154 2.81 24.57 7.21
C ALA A 154 2.28 23.32 6.49
N ALA A 155 3.16 22.39 6.11
CA ALA A 155 2.79 21.11 5.51
C ALA A 155 3.88 20.05 5.73
N VAL A 156 3.46 18.78 5.73
CA VAL A 156 4.34 17.61 5.54
C VAL A 156 4.26 17.22 4.08
N VAL A 157 5.40 17.18 3.41
CA VAL A 157 5.51 17.03 1.95
C VAL A 157 6.23 15.76 1.51
N SER A 158 7.06 15.19 2.38
CA SER A 158 7.62 13.83 2.19
C SER A 158 7.81 13.14 3.54
N VAL A 159 7.74 11.81 3.53
CA VAL A 159 8.09 10.98 4.68
C VAL A 159 8.84 9.77 4.19
N GLU A 160 10.00 9.55 4.78
CA GLU A 160 10.93 8.45 4.50
C GLU A 160 11.40 7.88 5.83
N PHE A 161 11.92 6.66 5.84
CA PHE A 161 12.48 6.06 7.03
C PHE A 161 13.63 5.13 6.68
N ASP A 162 14.46 4.86 7.66
CA ASP A 162 15.38 3.75 7.68
C ASP A 162 15.26 2.99 9.01
N GLU A 163 16.22 2.13 9.32
CA GLU A 163 16.21 1.26 10.50
C GLU A 163 16.30 2.06 11.82
N SER A 164 16.78 3.30 11.79
CA SER A 164 17.04 4.13 12.97
C SER A 164 16.15 5.35 13.08
N SER A 165 15.68 5.89 11.96
CA SER A 165 15.15 7.25 11.89
C SER A 165 13.99 7.37 10.91
N LEU A 166 12.99 8.16 11.32
CA LEU A 166 11.97 8.73 10.47
C LEU A 166 12.45 10.09 9.95
N PHE A 167 12.43 10.28 8.64
CA PHE A 167 12.77 11.53 7.96
C PHE A 167 11.50 12.21 7.47
N VAL A 168 11.19 13.37 8.03
CA VAL A 168 9.96 14.12 7.74
C VAL A 168 10.31 15.39 6.97
N GLY A 169 10.03 15.40 5.67
CA GLY A 169 10.13 16.57 4.82
C GLY A 169 8.99 17.54 5.11
N ILE A 170 9.33 18.76 5.51
CA ILE A 170 8.38 19.79 5.90
C ILE A 170 8.58 21.11 5.15
N GLU A 171 7.48 21.83 4.97
CA GLU A 171 7.45 23.23 4.56
C GLU A 171 7.11 24.10 5.77
N HIS A 172 7.92 25.13 6.07
CA HIS A 172 7.77 25.97 7.25
C HIS A 172 8.26 27.40 7.04
N ASP A 173 8.07 28.25 8.05
CA ASP A 173 8.52 29.64 8.03
C ASP A 173 10.07 29.77 7.96
N PRO A 174 10.61 30.84 7.34
CA PRO A 174 9.88 31.91 6.66
C PRO A 174 9.34 31.47 5.29
N TRP A 175 8.30 32.16 4.82
CA TRP A 175 7.80 32.06 3.46
C TRP A 175 8.09 33.33 2.66
N THR A 176 8.11 33.18 1.35
CA THR A 176 8.13 34.30 0.39
C THR A 176 7.09 34.05 -0.70
N ARG A 177 6.63 35.10 -1.36
CA ARG A 177 5.81 34.98 -2.57
C ARG A 177 6.66 35.27 -3.78
N VAL A 178 6.68 34.33 -4.72
CA VAL A 178 7.41 34.47 -5.98
C VAL A 178 6.43 34.52 -7.14
N PRO A 179 6.77 35.18 -8.26
CA PRO A 179 5.93 35.17 -9.45
C PRO A 179 5.58 33.72 -9.85
N ALA A 180 4.29 33.42 -10.01
CA ALA A 180 3.86 32.09 -10.42
C ALA A 180 4.39 31.78 -11.82
N SER A 181 4.79 30.53 -12.07
CA SER A 181 5.16 30.12 -13.42
C SER A 181 3.93 30.16 -14.33
N PRO A 182 4.03 30.69 -15.56
CA PRO A 182 2.91 30.66 -16.49
C PRO A 182 2.50 29.20 -16.74
N ALA A 183 1.22 28.88 -16.56
CA ALA A 183 0.69 27.65 -17.11
C ALA A 183 0.81 27.70 -18.64
N ALA A 184 1.06 26.56 -19.28
CA ALA A 184 1.24 26.48 -20.73
C ALA A 184 0.08 27.21 -21.46
N GLY A 185 0.36 28.38 -22.03
CA GLY A 185 -0.57 29.15 -22.87
C GLY A 185 -1.14 30.48 -22.34
N GLY A 186 -0.68 31.05 -21.21
CA GLY A 186 -1.27 32.32 -20.73
C GLY A 186 -0.36 33.22 -19.89
N ALA A 187 -0.73 34.52 -19.83
CA ALA A 187 -0.03 35.57 -19.09
C ALA A 187 0.14 35.24 -17.59
N GLN A 188 1.24 35.72 -17.02
CA GLN A 188 1.61 35.52 -15.62
C GLN A 188 0.55 36.16 -14.70
N SER A 189 -0.26 35.36 -14.02
CA SER A 189 -1.30 35.85 -13.10
C SER A 189 -0.99 35.43 -11.65
N GLY A 190 -0.29 36.31 -10.94
CA GLY A 190 -0.14 36.25 -9.49
C GLY A 190 1.18 35.69 -8.96
N PHE A 191 1.25 35.60 -7.64
CA PHE A 191 2.41 35.19 -6.87
C PHE A 191 2.09 33.95 -6.05
N GLU A 192 2.85 32.88 -6.26
CA GLU A 192 2.78 31.64 -5.51
C GLU A 192 3.66 31.74 -4.26
N VAL A 193 3.14 31.31 -3.12
CA VAL A 193 3.93 31.24 -1.89
C VAL A 193 4.84 30.02 -1.86
N ARG A 194 6.11 30.28 -1.59
CA ARG A 194 7.15 29.29 -1.32
C ARG A 194 7.56 29.38 0.14
N TYR A 195 7.39 28.27 0.85
CA TYR A 195 7.95 28.09 2.19
C TYR A 195 9.42 27.69 2.10
N ARG A 196 10.13 27.87 3.21
CA ARG A 196 11.38 27.14 3.43
C ARG A 196 11.06 25.66 3.57
N SER A 197 11.90 24.82 2.98
CA SER A 197 11.80 23.36 3.09
C SER A 197 12.94 22.83 3.96
N SER A 198 12.68 21.81 4.75
CA SER A 198 13.69 21.11 5.57
C SER A 198 13.29 19.66 5.78
N VAL A 199 14.26 18.78 5.99
CA VAL A 199 14.02 17.39 6.36
C VAL A 199 14.40 17.19 7.82
N LEU A 200 13.42 16.88 8.66
CA LEU A 200 13.62 16.60 10.07
C LEU A 200 14.00 15.13 10.27
N GLN A 201 15.02 14.86 11.07
CA GLN A 201 15.34 13.51 11.52
C GLN A 201 14.69 13.26 12.90
N VAL A 202 13.89 12.21 13.00
CA VAL A 202 13.21 11.78 14.23
C VAL A 202 13.67 10.35 14.57
N PRO A 203 14.41 10.15 15.67
CA PRO A 203 14.87 8.82 16.08
C PRO A 203 13.69 7.87 16.38
N LEU A 204 13.80 6.61 15.95
CA LEU A 204 12.81 5.56 16.18
C LEU A 204 13.03 4.77 17.49
N ASP A 205 14.24 4.83 18.04
CA ASP A 205 14.69 4.25 19.31
C ASP A 205 14.51 5.20 20.52
N GLY A 206 14.08 6.43 20.26
CA GLY A 206 13.87 7.46 21.27
C GLY A 206 12.44 7.55 21.82
N PRO A 207 12.22 8.33 22.89
CA PRO A 207 10.88 8.62 23.36
C PRO A 207 10.09 9.37 22.28
N ILE A 208 8.84 8.98 22.02
CA ILE A 208 8.03 9.70 21.02
C ILE A 208 7.85 11.15 21.47
N PRO A 209 8.21 12.13 20.64
CA PRO A 209 8.10 13.54 21.00
C PRO A 209 6.64 14.01 21.02
N LEU A 210 6.33 15.03 21.80
CA LEU A 210 5.02 15.71 21.73
C LEU A 210 4.90 16.59 20.47
N ARG A 211 6.05 17.08 19.98
CA ARG A 211 6.15 17.98 18.83
C ARG A 211 7.45 17.75 18.07
N ILE A 212 7.42 17.92 16.75
CA ILE A 212 8.62 17.91 15.90
C ILE A 212 8.67 19.19 15.06
N GLY A 213 9.86 19.75 14.85
CA GLY A 213 10.04 21.02 14.15
C GLY A 213 11.52 21.36 13.95
N PRO A 214 11.84 22.33 13.07
CA PRO A 214 13.22 22.70 12.75
C PRO A 214 14.07 23.16 13.95
N GLN A 215 13.43 23.61 15.03
CA GLN A 215 14.11 24.05 16.25
C GLN A 215 14.27 22.93 17.29
N THR A 216 13.53 21.83 17.13
CA THR A 216 13.50 20.74 18.12
C THR A 216 14.20 19.48 17.64
N HIS A 217 14.40 19.33 16.32
CA HIS A 217 14.99 18.14 15.71
C HIS A 217 16.07 18.56 14.70
N PRO A 218 17.12 17.74 14.51
CA PRO A 218 18.14 17.97 13.50
C PRO A 218 17.52 18.10 12.10
N CYS A 219 18.02 19.07 11.33
CA CYS A 219 17.68 19.24 9.92
C CYS A 219 18.79 18.69 9.05
N GLU A 220 18.48 17.67 8.25
CA GLU A 220 19.38 17.11 7.25
C GLU A 220 19.46 18.06 6.05
N GLN A 221 20.58 18.80 5.95
CA GLN A 221 20.74 19.86 4.93
C GLN A 221 20.97 19.29 3.52
N ASP A 222 21.57 18.10 3.44
CA ASP A 222 21.91 17.46 2.16
C ASP A 222 20.79 16.57 1.61
N ARG A 223 19.69 16.40 2.37
CA ARG A 223 18.55 15.59 1.95
C ARG A 223 17.51 16.46 1.24
N ALA A 224 17.35 16.21 -0.05
CA ALA A 224 16.31 16.87 -0.83
C ALA A 224 14.91 16.44 -0.32
N VAL A 225 14.01 17.41 -0.19
CA VAL A 225 12.59 17.15 0.04
C VAL A 225 12.00 16.61 -1.27
N GLY A 226 11.88 15.29 -1.37
CA GLY A 226 11.39 14.62 -2.58
C GLY A 226 10.36 13.54 -2.26
N TYR A 227 9.42 13.33 -3.18
CA TYR A 227 8.68 12.07 -3.24
C TYR A 227 9.71 10.99 -3.59
N THR A 228 10.14 10.15 -2.64
CA THR A 228 11.05 9.04 -3.00
C THR A 228 10.37 8.11 -3.98
N SER A 229 10.79 8.23 -5.24
CA SER A 229 10.64 7.26 -6.32
C SER A 229 11.51 6.02 -6.11
N GLU A 230 12.17 5.87 -4.95
CA GLU A 230 13.03 4.74 -4.61
C GLU A 230 12.31 3.39 -4.74
N TYR A 231 10.98 3.35 -4.59
CA TYR A 231 10.18 2.14 -4.85
C TYR A 231 10.11 1.74 -6.33
N ALA A 232 10.28 2.69 -7.24
CA ALA A 232 10.21 2.45 -8.69
C ALA A 232 11.58 2.13 -9.29
N ASP A 233 12.67 2.61 -8.68
CA ASP A 233 14.01 2.31 -9.16
C ASP A 233 14.39 0.88 -8.81
N SER A 234 14.58 0.01 -9.82
CA SER A 234 15.00 -1.38 -9.63
C SER A 234 16.52 -1.57 -9.57
N SER A 235 17.31 -0.55 -9.90
CA SER A 235 18.77 -0.63 -9.96
C SER A 235 19.45 -0.90 -8.62
N TYR A 236 20.63 -1.52 -8.68
CA TYR A 236 21.55 -1.65 -7.56
C TYR A 236 22.17 -0.29 -7.25
N ASN A 237 22.00 0.17 -6.02
CA ASN A 237 22.59 1.40 -5.50
C ASN A 237 22.61 1.33 -3.97
N GLU A 238 23.79 1.40 -3.36
CA GLU A 238 23.96 1.31 -1.90
C GLU A 238 23.43 2.53 -1.16
N ALA A 239 23.14 3.62 -1.88
CA ALA A 239 22.40 4.75 -1.34
C ALA A 239 20.89 4.45 -1.19
N HIS A 240 20.35 3.41 -1.86
CA HIS A 240 18.94 3.03 -1.73
C HIS A 240 18.69 2.33 -0.40
N ARG A 241 18.07 3.05 0.54
CA ARG A 241 17.79 2.52 1.88
C ARG A 241 16.70 1.44 1.91
N ARG A 242 15.88 1.36 0.85
CA ARG A 242 14.77 0.39 0.76
C ARG A 242 15.12 -0.97 0.14
N LYS A 243 16.33 -1.14 -0.37
CA LYS A 243 16.83 -2.45 -0.84
C LYS A 243 18.01 -2.89 -0.01
N ARG A 244 17.81 -2.77 1.29
CA ARG A 244 18.79 -3.03 2.30
C ARG A 244 18.15 -3.71 3.48
N ALA A 245 18.90 -4.58 4.13
CA ALA A 245 18.56 -5.15 5.42
C ALA A 245 19.80 -5.05 6.31
N VAL A 246 19.62 -4.64 7.56
CA VAL A 246 20.71 -4.40 8.52
C VAL A 246 20.41 -5.06 9.85
N ASP A 247 21.41 -5.75 10.39
CA ASP A 247 21.47 -6.18 11.79
C ASP A 247 22.83 -5.79 12.40
N GLU A 248 23.08 -6.25 13.62
CA GLU A 248 24.33 -5.98 14.35
C GLU A 248 25.56 -6.59 13.67
N LEU A 249 25.39 -7.62 12.84
CA LEU A 249 26.49 -8.40 12.26
C LEU A 249 26.79 -8.02 10.81
N SER A 250 25.80 -7.51 10.08
CA SER A 250 25.90 -7.33 8.65
C SER A 250 24.92 -6.28 8.11
N ARG A 251 25.32 -5.72 6.96
CA ARG A 251 24.47 -4.87 6.14
C ARG A 251 24.44 -5.45 4.73
N TRP A 252 23.25 -5.83 4.29
CA TRP A 252 23.02 -6.42 2.98
C TRP A 252 22.34 -5.44 2.05
N HIS A 253 22.77 -5.39 0.79
CA HIS A 253 22.16 -4.57 -0.26
C HIS A 253 21.83 -5.42 -1.48
N TRP A 254 20.75 -5.07 -2.19
CA TRP A 254 20.39 -5.75 -3.43
C TRP A 254 19.83 -4.81 -4.50
N GLY A 255 19.87 -5.24 -5.76
CA GLY A 255 19.25 -4.52 -6.87
C GLY A 255 19.73 -5.01 -8.24
N THR A 256 19.05 -4.57 -9.31
CA THR A 256 19.40 -4.99 -10.67
C THR A 256 20.67 -4.29 -11.14
N ASP A 257 21.63 -5.04 -11.66
CA ASP A 257 22.84 -4.49 -12.25
C ASP A 257 22.50 -3.81 -13.59
N SER A 258 22.79 -2.50 -13.69
CA SER A 258 22.55 -1.73 -14.91
C SER A 258 23.51 -2.08 -16.05
N ALA A 259 24.71 -2.58 -15.72
CA ALA A 259 25.68 -3.04 -16.70
C ALA A 259 25.34 -4.43 -17.24
N ARG A 260 24.58 -5.22 -16.48
CA ARG A 260 24.17 -6.59 -16.84
C ARG A 260 22.66 -6.77 -16.67
N PRO A 261 21.88 -6.36 -17.69
CA PRO A 261 20.43 -6.54 -17.68
C PRO A 261 20.07 -8.00 -17.44
N GLY A 262 19.19 -8.26 -16.50
CA GLY A 262 18.81 -9.62 -16.14
C GLY A 262 19.48 -10.18 -14.88
N THR A 263 20.39 -9.43 -14.25
CA THR A 263 21.16 -9.88 -13.08
C THR A 263 20.82 -9.03 -11.87
N THR A 264 20.47 -9.67 -10.76
CA THR A 264 20.43 -9.00 -9.45
C THR A 264 21.77 -9.17 -8.75
N MET A 265 22.34 -8.04 -8.32
CA MET A 265 23.51 -7.99 -7.47
C MET A 265 23.07 -8.01 -6.01
N VAL A 266 23.73 -8.82 -5.18
CA VAL A 266 23.54 -8.87 -3.74
C VAL A 266 24.91 -8.76 -3.06
N ARG A 267 25.06 -7.80 -2.15
CA ARG A 267 26.33 -7.57 -1.42
C ARG A 267 26.12 -7.54 0.07
N ALA A 268 27.02 -8.18 0.81
CA ALA A 268 27.10 -8.06 2.26
C ALA A 268 28.28 -7.18 2.66
N TYR A 269 28.07 -6.40 3.70
CA TYR A 269 29.09 -5.57 4.35
C TYR A 269 29.11 -5.92 5.82
N ARG A 270 30.29 -5.87 6.44
CA ARG A 270 30.37 -5.76 7.90
C ARG A 270 29.96 -4.34 8.30
N PRO A 271 29.43 -4.10 9.51
CA PRO A 271 28.79 -2.84 9.89
C PRO A 271 29.65 -1.59 9.61
N ASP A 272 30.96 -1.71 9.81
CA ASP A 272 31.92 -0.60 9.70
C ASP A 272 32.83 -0.67 8.46
N THR A 273 32.51 -1.52 7.48
CA THR A 273 33.34 -1.67 6.27
C THR A 273 32.65 -1.10 5.04
N ALA A 274 33.42 -0.34 4.25
CA ALA A 274 33.03 0.10 2.91
C ALA A 274 33.37 -0.95 1.83
N VAL A 275 34.18 -1.96 2.18
CA VAL A 275 34.51 -3.08 1.30
C VAL A 275 33.50 -4.20 1.54
N PRO A 276 32.89 -4.77 0.47
CA PRO A 276 31.96 -5.88 0.62
C PRO A 276 32.69 -7.11 1.15
N ALA A 277 32.08 -7.77 2.14
CA ALA A 277 32.53 -9.06 2.64
C ALA A 277 32.23 -10.18 1.64
N THR A 278 31.11 -10.07 0.92
CA THR A 278 30.75 -10.97 -0.18
C THR A 278 29.93 -10.27 -1.25
N GLU A 279 29.94 -10.86 -2.43
CA GLU A 279 29.18 -10.45 -3.60
C GLU A 279 28.58 -11.70 -4.26
N ILE A 280 27.26 -11.68 -4.48
CA ILE A 280 26.49 -12.77 -5.07
C ILE A 280 25.74 -12.22 -6.29
N GLU A 281 25.87 -12.92 -7.41
CA GLU A 281 25.18 -12.60 -8.65
C GLU A 281 24.05 -13.58 -8.91
N LEU A 282 22.82 -13.08 -8.90
CA LEU A 282 21.62 -13.86 -9.15
C LEU A 282 21.14 -13.62 -10.58
N ALA A 283 21.62 -14.44 -11.50
CA ALA A 283 21.23 -14.37 -12.90
C ALA A 283 19.77 -14.78 -13.12
N GLY A 284 19.04 -14.01 -13.95
CA GLY A 284 17.65 -14.26 -14.31
C GLY A 284 16.66 -14.13 -13.14
N THR A 285 17.11 -13.54 -12.03
CA THR A 285 16.36 -13.47 -10.77
C THR A 285 16.26 -12.02 -10.34
N ARG A 286 15.08 -11.62 -9.89
CA ARG A 286 14.79 -10.33 -9.27
C ARG A 286 14.47 -10.53 -7.80
N VAL A 287 15.20 -9.84 -6.94
CA VAL A 287 14.88 -9.75 -5.50
C VAL A 287 13.89 -8.60 -5.30
N SER A 288 12.74 -8.90 -4.68
CA SER A 288 11.69 -7.90 -4.41
C SER A 288 11.65 -7.41 -2.97
N ASP A 289 12.14 -8.21 -2.03
CA ASP A 289 12.14 -7.88 -0.61
C ASP A 289 13.23 -8.68 0.13
N GLY A 290 13.65 -8.20 1.29
CA GLY A 290 14.71 -8.84 2.07
C GLY A 290 14.73 -8.42 3.54
N ALA A 291 15.13 -9.36 4.39
CA ALA A 291 15.33 -9.17 5.83
C ALA A 291 16.60 -9.90 6.26
N VAL A 292 17.24 -9.40 7.31
CA VAL A 292 18.46 -10.01 7.86
C VAL A 292 18.19 -10.49 9.28
N ALA A 293 18.73 -11.65 9.59
CA ALA A 293 18.78 -12.18 10.94
C ALA A 293 20.06 -13.01 11.08
N ASP A 294 20.79 -12.77 12.17
CA ASP A 294 22.03 -13.49 12.48
C ASP A 294 23.04 -13.44 11.32
N GLY A 295 23.23 -12.25 10.74
CA GLY A 295 24.18 -12.01 9.66
C GLY A 295 23.77 -12.54 8.28
N ARG A 296 22.67 -13.29 8.19
CA ARG A 296 22.19 -13.93 6.95
C ARG A 296 21.02 -13.17 6.34
N LEU A 297 21.05 -13.03 5.02
CA LEU A 297 20.00 -12.37 4.26
C LEU A 297 18.96 -13.40 3.81
N TRP A 298 17.72 -13.18 4.25
CA TRP A 298 16.54 -13.83 3.71
C TRP A 298 15.93 -12.92 2.65
N MET A 299 15.63 -13.46 1.47
CA MET A 299 15.16 -12.65 0.35
C MET A 299 14.02 -13.31 -0.41
N VAL A 300 13.02 -12.51 -0.80
CA VAL A 300 11.97 -12.93 -1.71
C VAL A 300 12.45 -12.70 -3.14
N ALA A 301 12.63 -13.79 -3.87
CA ALA A 301 13.17 -13.81 -5.23
C ALA A 301 12.10 -14.25 -6.24
N ARG A 302 12.21 -13.78 -7.48
CA ARG A 302 11.34 -14.17 -8.59
C ARG A 302 12.12 -14.27 -9.88
N ALA A 303 11.84 -15.27 -10.72
CA ALA A 303 12.44 -15.35 -12.05
C ALA A 303 11.94 -14.20 -12.95
N GLU A 304 12.86 -13.54 -13.65
CA GLU A 304 12.58 -12.29 -14.37
C GLU A 304 11.90 -12.51 -15.74
N ARG A 305 12.16 -13.65 -16.39
CA ARG A 305 11.73 -13.91 -17.79
C ARG A 305 10.42 -14.67 -17.91
N LEU A 306 9.79 -15.04 -16.80
CA LEU A 306 8.59 -15.86 -16.79
C LEU A 306 7.43 -15.05 -16.18
N THR A 307 6.57 -14.51 -17.05
CA THR A 307 5.28 -13.95 -16.64
C THR A 307 4.51 -15.04 -15.90
N GLY A 308 4.11 -14.75 -14.65
CA GLY A 308 3.46 -15.74 -13.77
C GLY A 308 4.40 -16.63 -12.94
N SER A 309 5.73 -16.48 -13.02
CA SER A 309 6.64 -17.25 -12.14
C SER A 309 6.36 -16.98 -10.67
N GLU A 310 6.26 -18.07 -9.90
CA GLU A 310 6.09 -18.04 -8.45
C GLU A 310 7.32 -17.45 -7.76
N SER A 311 7.08 -16.70 -6.69
CA SER A 311 8.14 -16.20 -5.84
C SER A 311 8.69 -17.33 -4.96
N SER A 312 9.99 -17.34 -4.73
CA SER A 312 10.67 -18.23 -3.80
C SER A 312 11.37 -17.42 -2.70
N VAL A 313 11.80 -18.10 -1.64
CA VAL A 313 12.65 -17.51 -0.60
C VAL A 313 14.04 -18.11 -0.72
N LEU A 314 15.04 -17.25 -0.83
CA LEU A 314 16.45 -17.63 -0.77
C LEU A 314 17.06 -17.14 0.55
N VAL A 315 18.02 -17.90 1.07
CA VAL A 315 18.88 -17.48 2.17
C VAL A 315 20.29 -17.35 1.60
N ALA A 316 20.96 -16.24 1.92
CA ALA A 316 22.34 -15.98 1.55
C ALA A 316 23.20 -15.72 2.79
N ASP A 317 24.42 -16.21 2.74
CA ASP A 317 25.40 -16.10 3.81
C ASP A 317 26.63 -15.29 3.33
N VAL A 318 27.36 -14.72 4.29
CA VAL A 318 28.56 -13.91 4.06
C VAL A 318 29.70 -14.72 3.44
N ASP A 319 29.62 -16.06 3.39
CA ASP A 319 30.53 -16.91 2.62
C ASP A 319 30.27 -16.90 1.10
N GLY A 320 29.19 -16.23 0.66
CA GLY A 320 28.78 -16.15 -0.75
C GLY A 320 27.87 -17.27 -1.21
N SER A 321 27.46 -18.18 -0.32
CA SER A 321 26.45 -19.19 -0.62
C SER A 321 25.05 -18.58 -0.66
N ALA A 322 24.20 -19.14 -1.53
CA ALA A 322 22.77 -18.85 -1.55
C ALA A 322 21.98 -20.11 -1.92
N HIS A 323 20.93 -20.43 -1.16
CA HIS A 323 20.08 -21.60 -1.40
C HIS A 323 18.60 -21.28 -1.14
N SER A 324 17.72 -22.14 -1.64
CA SER A 324 16.27 -21.96 -1.49
C SER A 324 15.75 -22.62 -0.22
N VAL A 325 14.82 -21.95 0.47
CA VAL A 325 14.06 -22.50 1.59
C VAL A 325 12.70 -22.98 1.08
N PRO A 326 12.21 -24.17 1.48
CA PRO A 326 10.98 -24.76 0.96
C PRO A 326 9.70 -24.11 1.55
N VAL A 327 9.45 -22.86 1.18
CA VAL A 327 8.30 -22.08 1.65
C VAL A 327 7.01 -22.42 0.90
N THR A 328 7.09 -22.65 -0.41
CA THR A 328 5.92 -22.86 -1.28
C THR A 328 5.22 -24.21 -1.06
N GLY A 329 5.80 -25.09 -0.23
CA GLY A 329 5.17 -26.34 0.20
C GLY A 329 4.33 -26.22 1.46
N ILE A 330 4.30 -25.05 2.11
CA ILE A 330 3.53 -24.84 3.35
C ILE A 330 2.05 -24.66 2.99
N ASP A 331 1.23 -25.62 3.42
CA ASP A 331 -0.22 -25.58 3.29
C ASP A 331 -0.78 -24.52 4.25
N ILE A 332 -1.48 -23.52 3.71
CA ILE A 332 -2.12 -22.44 4.46
C ILE A 332 -3.64 -22.49 4.35
N THR A 333 -4.22 -23.59 3.84
CA THR A 333 -5.66 -23.70 3.53
C THR A 333 -6.54 -23.33 4.73
N ASP A 334 -6.19 -23.82 5.91
CA ASP A 334 -6.97 -23.60 7.15
C ASP A 334 -6.83 -22.19 7.73
N TRP A 335 -5.88 -21.40 7.24
CA TRP A 335 -5.55 -20.05 7.71
C TRP A 335 -5.88 -18.94 6.70
N CYS A 336 -6.41 -19.33 5.54
CA CYS A 336 -6.86 -18.36 4.56
C CYS A 336 -8.09 -17.62 5.10
N HIS A 337 -8.28 -16.38 4.64
CA HIS A 337 -9.63 -15.83 4.64
C HIS A 337 -10.54 -16.88 4.01
N SER A 338 -11.59 -17.27 4.72
CA SER A 338 -12.70 -17.98 4.10
C SER A 338 -13.12 -17.16 2.87
N ALA A 339 -13.53 -17.80 1.77
CA ALA A 339 -14.28 -17.08 0.74
C ALA A 339 -15.43 -16.38 1.48
N GLY A 340 -15.34 -15.04 1.58
CA GLY A 340 -15.75 -14.35 2.80
C GLY A 340 -17.25 -14.50 3.09
N PRO A 341 -17.65 -14.61 4.38
CA PRO A 341 -19.02 -14.25 4.74
C PRO A 341 -19.33 -12.81 4.30
N GLU A 342 -20.61 -12.53 4.11
CA GLU A 342 -21.13 -11.21 3.73
C GLU A 342 -20.48 -10.08 4.57
N PRO A 343 -19.92 -9.02 3.95
CA PRO A 343 -19.34 -7.90 4.69
C PRO A 343 -20.34 -7.32 5.69
N LEU A 344 -19.89 -6.97 6.90
CA LEU A 344 -20.77 -6.43 7.95
C LEU A 344 -21.51 -5.14 7.53
N ASP A 345 -21.00 -4.42 6.53
CA ASP A 345 -21.60 -3.21 5.95
C ASP A 345 -22.27 -3.47 4.59
N HIS A 346 -22.50 -4.73 4.18
CA HIS A 346 -23.05 -5.11 2.88
C HIS A 346 -24.32 -4.34 2.53
N ASP A 347 -25.33 -4.39 3.40
CA ASP A 347 -26.61 -3.71 3.18
C ASP A 347 -26.45 -2.20 3.00
N SER A 348 -25.57 -1.59 3.80
CA SER A 348 -25.28 -0.15 3.71
C SER A 348 -24.56 0.20 2.42
N CYS A 349 -23.61 -0.63 1.99
CA CYS A 349 -22.92 -0.43 0.73
C CYS A 349 -23.83 -0.64 -0.47
N VAL A 350 -24.66 -1.69 -0.46
CA VAL A 350 -25.64 -1.96 -1.51
C VAL A 350 -26.62 -0.78 -1.61
N ALA A 351 -27.16 -0.32 -0.49
CA ALA A 351 -28.05 0.83 -0.45
C ALA A 351 -27.38 2.09 -1.03
N TYR A 352 -26.12 2.35 -0.66
CA TYR A 352 -25.34 3.47 -1.18
C TYR A 352 -25.12 3.38 -2.70
N CYS A 353 -24.69 2.22 -3.20
CA CYS A 353 -24.42 2.00 -4.63
C CYS A 353 -25.70 2.04 -5.47
N VAL A 354 -26.77 1.40 -5.00
CA VAL A 354 -28.08 1.44 -5.66
C VAL A 354 -28.61 2.87 -5.69
N THR A 355 -28.55 3.60 -4.58
CA THR A 355 -29.00 5.00 -4.52
C THR A 355 -28.18 5.88 -5.45
N GLY A 356 -26.86 5.69 -5.50
CA GLY A 356 -25.96 6.47 -6.35
C GLY A 356 -26.20 6.28 -7.85
N LEU A 357 -26.62 5.08 -8.29
CA LEU A 357 -26.88 4.77 -9.70
C LEU A 357 -28.35 4.96 -10.09
N ASN A 358 -29.27 4.97 -9.13
CA ASN A 358 -30.69 5.13 -9.40
C ASN A 358 -30.97 6.51 -9.98
N ARG A 359 -31.72 6.58 -11.09
CA ARG A 359 -32.02 7.83 -11.83
C ARG A 359 -30.79 8.61 -12.30
N MET A 360 -29.61 8.01 -12.28
CA MET A 360 -28.41 8.63 -12.80
C MET A 360 -28.54 8.82 -14.32
N GLN A 361 -28.24 10.03 -14.80
CA GLN A 361 -28.13 10.30 -16.23
C GLN A 361 -26.65 10.14 -16.64
N PHE A 362 -26.32 9.06 -17.34
CA PHE A 362 -24.97 8.79 -17.83
C PHE A 362 -24.81 8.98 -19.35
N SER A 363 -25.89 9.22 -20.09
CA SER A 363 -25.89 9.53 -21.52
C SER A 363 -27.20 10.22 -21.92
N ASP A 364 -27.14 11.10 -22.93
CA ASP A 364 -28.34 11.75 -23.50
C ASP A 364 -29.23 10.76 -24.29
N TYR A 365 -28.70 9.59 -24.63
CA TYR A 365 -29.42 8.53 -25.35
C TYR A 365 -30.20 7.59 -24.43
N VAL A 366 -30.09 7.79 -23.11
CA VAL A 366 -30.62 6.88 -22.10
C VAL A 366 -31.64 7.56 -21.19
N HIS A 367 -32.73 6.85 -20.89
CA HIS A 367 -33.80 7.31 -19.99
C HIS A 367 -34.29 6.17 -19.09
N GLU A 368 -35.08 6.52 -18.08
CA GLU A 368 -35.69 5.56 -17.13
C GLU A 368 -34.66 4.68 -16.39
N VAL A 369 -33.55 5.27 -15.98
CA VAL A 369 -32.49 4.54 -15.26
C VAL A 369 -32.96 4.16 -13.85
N SER A 370 -32.87 2.88 -13.53
CA SER A 370 -33.08 2.34 -12.18
C SER A 370 -32.01 1.33 -11.82
N ALA A 371 -31.68 1.21 -10.54
CA ALA A 371 -30.71 0.25 -10.04
C ALA A 371 -31.34 -0.63 -8.97
N ALA A 372 -30.98 -1.90 -8.96
CA ALA A 372 -31.34 -2.84 -7.90
C ALA A 372 -30.21 -3.86 -7.72
N TYR A 373 -30.01 -4.32 -6.48
CA TYR A 373 -29.08 -5.41 -6.22
C TYR A 373 -29.79 -6.76 -6.40
N VAL A 374 -29.16 -7.69 -7.11
CA VAL A 374 -29.71 -9.00 -7.43
C VAL A 374 -28.68 -10.08 -7.07
N GLY A 375 -29.12 -11.10 -6.35
CA GLY A 375 -28.30 -12.22 -5.87
C GLY A 375 -27.85 -12.06 -4.42
N GLN A 376 -26.90 -12.89 -4.00
CA GLN A 376 -26.30 -12.89 -2.66
C GLN A 376 -24.80 -12.64 -2.75
N CYS A 377 -24.23 -11.97 -1.75
CA CYS A 377 -22.78 -11.82 -1.63
C CYS A 377 -22.08 -13.20 -1.62
N PRO A 378 -20.91 -13.38 -2.28
CA PRO A 378 -20.16 -12.42 -3.10
C PRO A 378 -20.59 -12.38 -4.59
N HIS A 379 -21.52 -13.24 -5.01
CA HIS A 379 -21.88 -13.40 -6.42
C HIS A 379 -22.96 -12.43 -6.93
N GLY A 380 -23.59 -11.68 -6.02
CA GLY A 380 -24.61 -10.70 -6.37
C GLY A 380 -24.03 -9.48 -7.10
N SER A 381 -24.89 -8.84 -7.90
CA SER A 381 -24.51 -7.70 -8.73
C SER A 381 -25.57 -6.62 -8.70
N VAL A 382 -25.16 -5.37 -8.91
CA VAL A 382 -26.09 -4.27 -9.14
C VAL A 382 -26.53 -4.34 -10.58
N HIS A 383 -27.83 -4.56 -10.80
CA HIS A 383 -28.46 -4.52 -12.11
C HIS A 383 -28.92 -3.10 -12.39
N ILE A 384 -28.28 -2.42 -13.33
CA ILE A 384 -28.71 -1.12 -13.82
C ILE A 384 -29.65 -1.35 -15.01
N ARG A 385 -30.93 -0.99 -14.84
CA ARG A 385 -31.97 -1.09 -15.87
C ARG A 385 -32.20 0.28 -16.51
N PHE A 386 -32.29 0.34 -17.83
CA PHE A 386 -32.52 1.59 -18.55
C PHE A 386 -33.14 1.39 -19.93
N ARG A 387 -33.63 2.46 -20.54
CA ARG A 387 -34.12 2.52 -21.92
C ARG A 387 -33.14 3.31 -22.78
N HIS A 388 -32.90 2.85 -24.00
CA HIS A 388 -32.05 3.54 -24.97
C HIS A 388 -32.88 3.96 -26.18
N VAL A 389 -32.64 5.16 -26.72
CA VAL A 389 -33.44 5.72 -27.84
C VAL A 389 -33.43 4.83 -29.09
N ASP A 390 -32.30 4.18 -29.37
CA ASP A 390 -32.14 3.27 -30.52
C ASP A 390 -32.74 1.86 -30.30
N TYR A 391 -33.18 1.54 -29.08
CA TYR A 391 -33.74 0.22 -28.72
C TYR A 391 -35.18 0.38 -28.18
N PRO A 392 -36.13 0.86 -29.02
CA PRO A 392 -37.49 1.14 -28.58
C PRO A 392 -38.20 -0.14 -28.12
N GLY A 393 -38.94 -0.04 -27.02
CA GLY A 393 -39.71 -1.16 -26.46
C GLY A 393 -38.90 -2.17 -25.63
N VAL A 394 -37.56 -2.12 -25.66
CA VAL A 394 -36.66 -3.03 -24.93
C VAL A 394 -36.08 -2.36 -23.68
N THR A 395 -35.97 -3.08 -22.57
CA THR A 395 -35.26 -2.64 -21.37
C THR A 395 -33.87 -3.26 -21.37
N LEU A 396 -32.83 -2.43 -21.31
CA LEU A 396 -31.46 -2.89 -21.19
C LEU A 396 -31.11 -3.10 -19.72
N VAL A 397 -30.37 -4.16 -19.41
CA VAL A 397 -29.92 -4.47 -18.05
C VAL A 397 -28.42 -4.72 -18.07
N ALA A 398 -27.67 -3.86 -17.40
CA ALA A 398 -26.24 -3.99 -17.23
C ALA A 398 -25.93 -4.51 -15.81
N PRO A 399 -25.62 -5.81 -15.63
CA PRO A 399 -25.17 -6.33 -14.35
C PRO A 399 -23.73 -5.89 -14.07
N ARG A 400 -23.49 -5.32 -12.90
CA ARG A 400 -22.15 -4.90 -12.45
C ARG A 400 -21.86 -5.50 -11.09
N ARG A 401 -20.82 -6.36 -11.04
CA ARG A 401 -20.40 -7.02 -9.81
C ARG A 401 -19.93 -5.97 -8.82
N LEU A 402 -20.42 -6.04 -7.59
CA LEU A 402 -19.95 -5.21 -6.50
C LEU A 402 -18.70 -5.82 -5.84
N TYR A 403 -18.51 -7.13 -6.00
CA TYR A 403 -17.42 -7.91 -5.42
C TYR A 403 -16.62 -8.67 -6.48
N ASP A 404 -15.34 -8.92 -6.21
CA ASP A 404 -14.51 -9.85 -6.95
C ASP A 404 -14.83 -11.31 -6.57
N GLU A 405 -14.14 -12.25 -7.22
CA GLU A 405 -14.31 -13.69 -7.02
C GLU A 405 -13.94 -14.18 -5.61
N PHE A 406 -13.28 -13.36 -4.80
CA PHE A 406 -12.89 -13.65 -3.42
C PHE A 406 -13.76 -12.90 -2.38
N GLY A 407 -14.77 -12.15 -2.84
CA GLY A 407 -15.65 -11.34 -1.97
C GLY A 407 -15.08 -9.96 -1.60
N GLY A 408 -13.99 -9.52 -2.23
CA GLY A 408 -13.48 -8.15 -2.10
C GLY A 408 -14.35 -7.16 -2.88
N ARG A 409 -14.77 -6.03 -2.27
CA ARG A 409 -15.59 -4.97 -2.90
C ARG A 409 -14.87 -4.11 -3.96
N LEU A 410 -15.23 -4.21 -5.23
CA LEU A 410 -14.59 -3.45 -6.33
C LEU A 410 -14.51 -1.92 -6.05
N ASP A 411 -13.32 -1.32 -6.20
CA ASP A 411 -13.09 0.09 -5.88
C ASP A 411 -13.85 1.02 -6.82
N GLY A 412 -14.19 2.21 -6.31
CA GLY A 412 -14.66 3.29 -7.16
C GLY A 412 -15.89 2.88 -7.97
N PHE A 413 -16.74 1.99 -7.44
CA PHE A 413 -17.92 1.46 -8.12
C PHE A 413 -18.77 2.56 -8.76
N LEU A 414 -19.04 3.63 -8.01
CA LEU A 414 -19.79 4.80 -8.52
C LEU A 414 -19.00 5.72 -9.45
N THR A 415 -17.71 5.47 -9.64
CA THR A 415 -16.83 6.23 -10.55
C THR A 415 -16.64 5.48 -11.86
N TYR A 416 -16.33 4.18 -11.84
CA TYR A 416 -16.06 3.42 -13.06
C TYR A 416 -17.34 2.94 -13.75
N VAL A 417 -18.40 2.58 -12.99
CA VAL A 417 -19.65 2.07 -13.60
C VAL A 417 -20.28 3.13 -14.50
N PRO A 418 -20.44 4.40 -14.09
CA PRO A 418 -21.00 5.41 -14.99
C PRO A 418 -20.14 5.67 -16.23
N ALA A 419 -18.81 5.64 -16.08
CA ALA A 419 -17.89 5.81 -17.20
C ALA A 419 -18.02 4.69 -18.23
N GLN A 420 -18.09 3.42 -17.78
CA GLN A 420 -18.30 2.27 -18.66
C GLN A 420 -19.68 2.30 -19.34
N LEU A 421 -20.74 2.66 -18.60
CA LEU A 421 -22.09 2.77 -19.16
C LEU A 421 -22.20 3.90 -20.20
N MET A 422 -21.53 5.03 -19.95
CA MET A 422 -21.43 6.14 -20.91
C MET A 422 -20.70 5.72 -22.17
N GLU A 423 -19.56 5.02 -22.04
CA GLU A 423 -18.80 4.51 -23.17
C GLU A 423 -19.61 3.49 -23.98
N GLN A 424 -20.30 2.55 -23.32
CA GLN A 424 -21.15 1.55 -23.96
C GLN A 424 -22.33 2.20 -24.70
N ALA A 425 -22.97 3.23 -24.11
CA ALA A 425 -24.02 3.99 -24.76
C ALA A 425 -23.52 4.83 -25.95
N GLY A 426 -22.34 5.45 -25.83
CA GLY A 426 -21.74 6.24 -26.91
C GLY A 426 -21.29 5.40 -28.11
N THR A 427 -20.76 4.20 -27.85
CA THR A 427 -20.28 3.27 -28.89
C THR A 427 -21.40 2.45 -29.52
N ARG A 428 -22.59 2.39 -28.89
CA ARG A 428 -23.74 1.58 -29.33
C ARG A 428 -23.42 0.10 -29.47
N ALA A 429 -22.42 -0.38 -28.74
CA ALA A 429 -21.98 -1.77 -28.76
C ALA A 429 -22.90 -2.65 -27.89
N TYR A 430 -24.20 -2.68 -28.21
CA TYR A 430 -25.17 -3.56 -27.56
C TYR A 430 -25.49 -4.77 -28.47
N PRO A 431 -25.83 -5.93 -27.90
CA PRO A 431 -26.33 -7.07 -28.66
C PRO A 431 -27.60 -6.72 -29.48
N PRO A 432 -27.93 -7.49 -30.53
CA PRO A 432 -29.13 -7.25 -31.32
C PRO A 432 -30.42 -7.49 -30.50
N VAL A 433 -31.47 -6.73 -30.80
CA VAL A 433 -32.79 -6.81 -30.12
C VAL A 433 -33.40 -8.23 -30.15
N SER A 434 -33.06 -9.04 -31.14
CA SER A 434 -33.51 -10.44 -31.24
C SER A 434 -33.04 -11.33 -30.09
N GLU A 435 -32.02 -10.92 -29.34
CA GLU A 435 -31.54 -11.63 -28.14
C GLU A 435 -32.29 -11.23 -26.86
N ALA A 436 -33.23 -10.27 -26.94
CA ALA A 436 -34.03 -9.87 -25.80
C ALA A 436 -35.02 -10.98 -25.42
N VAL A 437 -35.06 -11.30 -24.12
CA VAL A 437 -36.02 -12.25 -23.52
C VAL A 437 -37.06 -11.45 -22.74
N ASP A 438 -38.34 -11.63 -23.07
CA ASP A 438 -39.47 -10.90 -22.46
C ASP A 438 -39.30 -9.38 -22.46
N GLY A 439 -38.74 -8.83 -23.54
CA GLY A 439 -38.49 -7.40 -23.70
C GLY A 439 -37.31 -6.88 -22.88
N VAL A 440 -36.49 -7.76 -22.30
CA VAL A 440 -35.27 -7.42 -21.53
C VAL A 440 -34.03 -7.92 -22.27
N LEU A 441 -33.05 -7.02 -22.45
CA LEU A 441 -31.76 -7.34 -23.07
C LEU A 441 -30.63 -7.14 -22.04
N TYR A 442 -29.87 -8.18 -21.76
CA TYR A 442 -28.72 -8.11 -20.84
C TYR A 442 -27.46 -7.68 -21.61
N VAL A 443 -26.73 -6.70 -21.07
CA VAL A 443 -25.64 -5.98 -21.78
C VAL A 443 -24.38 -5.69 -20.98
#